data_AF-A0A699RUC9-F1
#
_entry.id   AF-A0A699RUC9-F1
#
_cell.length_a   1.000
_cell.length_b   1.000
_cell.length_c   1.000
_cell.angle_alpha   90.00
_cell.angle_beta   90.00
_cell.angle_gamma   90.00
#
_symmetry.space_group_name_H-M   'P 1'
#
loop_
_entity.id
_entity.type
_entity.pdbx_description
1 polymer ?
#
loop_
_entity_poly.entity_id
_entity_poly.type
_entity_poly.pdbx_seq_one_letter_code
_entity_poly.pdbx_strand_id
1 'polypeptide(L)'
;MAALKYKEEHNKVCYLVKLTGSDDYHQIIDFLSASHIRYALTANPIIFDSLVKQFWSTATLRAPELGPPAILATIDNTSYTISEELVRSCLQLADDGGVTNLPISKIYSGMDALGYVTEGSWDQFGSPIAIALICLSDGRRFNWSNYIFRGMVNNIKNAKKFLMYPRFLQTILGIETRATKQYKVLVISSKLFANTRLNFASNLMPLLPTMLLQAVSGGGAEVTAQDV
;
A
#
# COMPACT_ATOMS: atom_id res chain seq x y z
N MET A 1 -15.71 -26.12 -6.44
CA MET A 1 -14.63 -25.31 -5.83
C MET A 1 -15.26 -24.26 -4.93
N ALA A 2 -14.73 -24.04 -3.72
CA ALA A 2 -15.23 -22.97 -2.86
C ALA A 2 -15.07 -21.62 -3.56
N ALA A 3 -16.12 -20.79 -3.56
CA ALA A 3 -16.06 -19.47 -4.15
C ALA A 3 -15.07 -18.59 -3.38
N LEU A 4 -14.06 -18.05 -4.08
CA LEU A 4 -13.10 -17.11 -3.50
C LEU A 4 -13.86 -15.88 -2.99
N LYS A 5 -13.52 -15.42 -1.78
CA LYS A 5 -14.13 -14.24 -1.15
C LYS A 5 -13.15 -13.06 -1.18
N TYR A 6 -13.68 -11.85 -1.24
CA TYR A 6 -12.89 -10.64 -1.01
C TYR A 6 -12.49 -10.54 0.46
N LYS A 7 -11.30 -9.98 0.69
CA LYS A 7 -10.89 -9.51 2.01
C LYS A 7 -10.96 -7.99 2.01
N GLU A 8 -11.93 -7.44 2.72
CA GLU A 8 -12.26 -6.00 2.70
C GLU A 8 -11.06 -5.09 3.02
N GLU A 9 -10.21 -5.54 3.95
CA GLU A 9 -8.97 -4.85 4.34
C GLU A 9 -7.98 -4.62 3.19
N HIS A 10 -8.06 -5.41 2.11
CA HIS A 10 -7.18 -5.26 0.95
C HIS A 10 -7.75 -4.33 -0.13
N ASN A 11 -8.93 -3.75 0.09
CA ASN A 11 -9.60 -2.88 -0.88
C ASN A 11 -10.10 -1.57 -0.26
N LYS A 12 -9.17 -0.83 0.31
CA LYS A 12 -9.43 0.46 0.97
C LYS A 12 -8.74 1.58 0.22
N VAL A 13 -9.46 2.66 -0.10
CA VAL A 13 -8.90 3.89 -0.71
C VAL A 13 -8.71 4.93 0.38
N CYS A 14 -7.56 5.58 0.39
CA CYS A 14 -7.27 6.68 1.30
C CYS A 14 -7.77 8.00 0.68
N TYR A 15 -8.48 8.80 1.49
CA TYR A 15 -8.86 10.17 1.15
C TYR A 15 -7.96 11.12 1.91
N LEU A 16 -6.98 11.70 1.23
CA LEU A 16 -6.03 12.65 1.79
C LEU A 16 -6.58 14.08 1.67
N VAL A 17 -7.70 14.34 2.34
CA VAL A 17 -8.36 15.65 2.36
C VAL A 17 -8.46 16.15 3.80
N LYS A 18 -8.08 17.41 4.01
CA LYS A 18 -8.24 18.11 5.29
C LYS A 18 -9.71 18.48 5.48
N LEU A 19 -10.38 17.83 6.43
CA LEU A 19 -11.79 18.09 6.74
C LEU A 19 -11.94 18.83 8.06
N THR A 20 -13.10 19.45 8.27
CA THR A 20 -13.45 20.05 9.56
C THR A 20 -13.32 19.02 10.69
N GLY A 21 -12.49 19.32 11.69
CA GLY A 21 -12.21 18.42 12.82
C GLY A 21 -11.05 17.44 12.61
N SER A 22 -10.27 17.55 11.52
CA SER A 22 -9.04 16.78 11.29
C SER A 22 -7.75 17.58 11.52
N ASP A 23 -7.81 18.73 12.20
CA ASP A 23 -6.70 19.67 12.33
C ASP A 23 -5.41 19.02 12.85
N ASP A 24 -5.56 18.12 13.82
CA ASP A 24 -4.45 17.36 14.43
C ASP A 24 -3.72 16.44 13.43
N TYR A 25 -4.37 16.05 12.33
CA TYR A 25 -3.85 15.12 11.33
C TYR A 25 -3.37 15.83 10.05
N HIS A 26 -3.47 17.15 9.96
CA HIS A 26 -3.10 17.89 8.76
C HIS A 26 -1.65 17.62 8.33
N GLN A 27 -0.72 17.53 9.28
CA GLN A 27 0.67 17.21 9.00
C GLN A 27 0.83 15.82 8.38
N ILE A 28 0.13 14.81 8.92
CA ILE A 28 0.14 13.44 8.38
C ILE A 28 -0.47 13.41 6.99
N ILE A 29 -1.57 14.13 6.77
CA ILE A 29 -2.23 14.25 5.47
C ILE A 29 -1.29 14.88 4.45
N ASP A 30 -0.62 15.98 4.80
CA ASP A 30 0.34 16.66 3.93
C ASP A 30 1.53 15.75 3.61
N PHE A 31 2.07 15.08 4.62
CA PHE A 31 3.16 14.13 4.45
C PHE A 31 2.77 12.98 3.48
N LEU A 32 1.64 12.32 3.71
CA LEU A 32 1.17 11.24 2.82
C LEU A 32 0.87 11.77 1.42
N SER A 33 0.38 13.00 1.30
CA SER A 33 0.09 13.67 0.02
C SER A 33 1.35 14.06 -0.75
N ALA A 34 2.46 14.31 -0.07
CA ALA A 34 3.76 14.56 -0.69
C ALA A 34 4.56 13.26 -0.91
N SER A 35 4.16 12.15 -0.28
CA SER A 35 4.91 10.90 -0.30
C SER A 35 4.87 10.19 -1.66
N HIS A 36 5.92 9.43 -1.95
CA HIS A 36 6.01 8.58 -3.13
C HIS A 36 4.98 7.42 -3.13
N ILE A 37 4.29 7.15 -2.01
CA ILE A 37 3.23 6.13 -1.95
C ILE A 37 1.83 6.70 -2.21
N ARG A 38 1.69 8.02 -2.38
CA ARG A 38 0.40 8.71 -2.55
C ARG A 38 -0.48 8.04 -3.60
N TYR A 39 0.07 7.78 -4.78
CA TYR A 39 -0.69 7.20 -5.89
C TYR A 39 -1.31 5.84 -5.50
N ALA A 40 -0.52 4.94 -4.89
CA ALA A 40 -1.03 3.64 -4.44
C ALA A 40 -2.14 3.77 -3.37
N LEU A 41 -2.05 4.78 -2.50
CA LEU A 41 -3.04 5.05 -1.46
C LEU A 41 -4.36 5.58 -2.02
N THR A 42 -4.31 6.46 -3.02
CA THR A 42 -5.48 7.21 -3.50
C THR A 42 -6.07 6.68 -4.82
N ALA A 43 -5.32 5.88 -5.60
CA ALA A 43 -5.81 5.36 -6.89
C ALA A 43 -7.09 4.54 -6.71
N ASN A 44 -8.14 4.94 -7.43
CA ASN A 44 -9.46 4.33 -7.34
C ASN A 44 -9.97 3.91 -8.73
N PRO A 45 -9.34 2.89 -9.36
CA PRO A 45 -9.80 2.37 -10.63
C PRO A 45 -11.17 1.69 -10.48
N ILE A 46 -11.93 1.63 -11.57
CA ILE A 46 -13.13 0.78 -11.63
C ILE A 46 -12.68 -0.67 -11.45
N ILE A 47 -13.35 -1.42 -10.58
CA ILE A 47 -13.02 -2.83 -10.31
C ILE A 47 -14.01 -3.75 -11.01
N PHE A 48 -13.50 -4.57 -11.94
CA PHE A 48 -14.27 -5.62 -12.57
C PHE A 48 -14.15 -6.93 -11.77
N ASP A 49 -15.28 -7.38 -11.22
CA ASP A 49 -15.32 -8.59 -10.40
C ASP A 49 -14.87 -9.85 -11.15
N SER A 50 -15.23 -9.94 -12.44
CA SER A 50 -14.82 -11.03 -13.32
C SER A 50 -13.30 -11.12 -13.48
N LEU A 51 -12.65 -9.98 -13.70
CA LEU A 51 -11.19 -9.91 -13.87
C LEU A 51 -10.45 -10.36 -12.62
N VAL A 52 -10.86 -9.85 -11.46
CA VAL A 52 -10.22 -10.24 -10.18
C VAL A 52 -10.40 -11.73 -9.92
N LYS A 53 -11.59 -12.28 -10.18
CA LYS A 53 -11.86 -13.71 -10.03
C LYS A 53 -11.06 -14.57 -11.02
N GLN A 54 -11.04 -14.20 -12.30
CA GLN A 54 -10.28 -14.93 -13.32
C GLN A 54 -8.80 -14.93 -12.97
N PHE A 55 -8.24 -13.77 -12.61
CA PHE A 55 -6.85 -13.64 -12.18
C PHE A 55 -6.54 -14.61 -11.04
N TRP A 56 -7.27 -14.54 -9.92
CA TRP A 56 -6.96 -15.40 -8.76
C TRP A 56 -7.26 -16.89 -8.99
N SER A 57 -8.13 -17.23 -9.95
CA SER A 57 -8.40 -18.62 -10.31
C SER A 57 -7.30 -19.26 -11.16
N THR A 58 -6.59 -18.46 -11.96
CA THR A 58 -5.52 -18.91 -12.87
C THR A 58 -4.12 -18.56 -12.38
N ALA A 59 -4.00 -17.71 -11.35
CA ALA A 59 -2.73 -17.25 -10.81
C ALA A 59 -1.84 -18.42 -10.34
N THR A 60 -0.67 -18.52 -10.95
CA THR A 60 0.39 -19.49 -10.65
C THR A 60 1.73 -18.78 -10.53
N LEU A 61 2.69 -19.43 -9.89
CA LEU A 61 4.05 -18.91 -9.82
C LEU A 61 4.86 -19.42 -11.00
N ARG A 62 5.61 -18.51 -11.63
CA ARG A 62 6.64 -18.90 -12.61
C ARG A 62 7.63 -19.84 -11.93
N ALA A 63 7.98 -20.91 -12.61
CA ALA A 63 8.98 -21.85 -12.14
C ALA A 63 10.38 -21.19 -12.10
N PRO A 64 11.21 -21.45 -11.07
CA PRO A 64 12.50 -20.79 -10.90
C PRO A 64 13.45 -20.89 -12.10
N GLU A 65 13.37 -21.99 -12.86
CA GLU A 65 14.18 -22.25 -14.05
C GLU A 65 13.83 -21.37 -15.25
N LEU A 66 12.64 -20.75 -15.26
CA LEU A 66 12.17 -19.90 -16.36
C LEU A 66 12.53 -18.41 -16.17
N GLY A 67 13.19 -18.06 -15.07
CA GLY A 67 13.70 -16.71 -14.82
C GLY A 67 13.25 -16.11 -13.48
N PRO A 68 13.29 -14.77 -13.35
CA PRO A 68 13.03 -14.11 -12.07
C PRO A 68 11.58 -14.36 -11.59
N PRO A 69 11.33 -14.29 -10.26
CA PRO A 69 10.01 -14.53 -9.69
C PRO A 69 8.93 -13.67 -10.35
N ALA A 70 7.89 -14.32 -10.83
CA ALA A 70 6.73 -13.68 -11.41
C ALA A 70 5.46 -14.49 -11.16
N ILE A 71 4.32 -13.82 -11.20
CA ILE A 71 2.99 -14.43 -11.16
C ILE A 71 2.45 -14.47 -12.58
N LEU A 72 2.02 -15.66 -13.01
CA LEU A 72 1.40 -15.88 -14.31
C LEU A 72 -0.10 -16.05 -14.10
N ALA A 73 -0.92 -15.37 -14.90
CA ALA A 73 -2.37 -15.51 -14.87
C ALA A 73 -2.94 -15.43 -16.28
N THR A 74 -4.12 -16.01 -16.49
CA THR A 74 -4.84 -15.96 -17.77
C THR A 74 -6.18 -15.29 -17.55
N ILE A 75 -6.44 -14.22 -18.31
CA ILE A 75 -7.68 -13.44 -18.28
C ILE A 75 -8.16 -13.34 -19.72
N ASP A 76 -9.41 -13.72 -20.00
CA ASP A 76 -9.99 -13.75 -21.34
C ASP A 76 -9.06 -14.37 -22.42
N ASN A 77 -8.44 -15.52 -22.08
CA ASN A 77 -7.47 -16.26 -22.89
C ASN A 77 -6.14 -15.53 -23.19
N THR A 78 -5.90 -14.39 -22.56
CA THR A 78 -4.64 -13.65 -22.65
C THR A 78 -3.79 -13.91 -21.41
N SER A 79 -2.53 -14.27 -21.60
CA SER A 79 -1.58 -14.50 -20.50
C SER A 79 -0.94 -13.19 -20.03
N TYR A 80 -0.94 -12.98 -18.72
CA TYR A 80 -0.34 -11.84 -18.04
C TYR A 80 0.76 -12.30 -17.10
N THR A 81 1.82 -11.51 -17.03
CA THR A 81 2.96 -11.70 -16.13
C THR A 81 3.05 -10.51 -15.18
N ILE A 82 2.98 -10.76 -13.87
CA ILE A 82 3.20 -9.74 -12.84
C ILE A 82 4.53 -10.01 -12.15
N SER A 83 5.45 -9.05 -12.20
CA SER A 83 6.70 -9.03 -11.44
C SER A 83 6.65 -7.95 -10.35
N GLU A 84 7.59 -7.99 -9.40
CA GLU A 84 7.77 -6.89 -8.42
C GLU A 84 7.98 -5.54 -9.12
N GLU A 85 8.77 -5.52 -10.19
CA GLU A 85 9.04 -4.31 -10.98
C GLU A 85 7.77 -3.72 -11.60
N LEU A 86 6.88 -4.58 -12.13
CA LEU A 86 5.61 -4.12 -12.67
C LEU A 86 4.69 -3.56 -11.57
N VAL A 87 4.67 -4.21 -10.39
CA VAL A 87 3.94 -3.67 -9.22
C VAL A 87 4.48 -2.29 -8.86
N ARG A 88 5.80 -2.12 -8.84
CA ARG A 88 6.47 -0.85 -8.52
C ARG A 88 6.11 0.26 -9.49
N SER A 89 6.21 -0.01 -10.79
CA SER A 89 5.98 0.98 -11.84
C SER A 89 4.50 1.38 -11.92
N CYS A 90 3.59 0.41 -11.97
CA CYS A 90 2.15 0.66 -12.08
C CYS A 90 1.58 1.35 -10.83
N LEU A 91 2.15 1.10 -9.64
CA LEU A 91 1.72 1.75 -8.39
C LEU A 91 2.56 2.98 -8.03
N GLN A 92 3.50 3.39 -8.88
CA GLN A 92 4.36 4.58 -8.72
C GLN A 92 5.11 4.62 -7.38
N LEU A 93 5.55 3.47 -6.86
CA LEU A 93 6.07 3.37 -5.49
C LEU A 93 7.50 3.93 -5.33
N ALA A 94 8.24 4.13 -6.42
CA ALA A 94 9.61 4.68 -6.43
C ALA A 94 10.54 4.09 -5.33
N ASP A 95 10.43 2.81 -5.04
CA ASP A 95 11.03 2.15 -3.87
C ASP A 95 12.12 1.12 -4.24
N ASP A 96 12.71 1.26 -5.43
CA ASP A 96 13.81 0.41 -5.87
C ASP A 96 15.00 0.50 -4.91
N GLY A 97 15.60 -0.64 -4.59
CA GLY A 97 16.64 -0.75 -3.57
C GLY A 97 16.16 -0.49 -2.13
N GLY A 98 14.87 -0.34 -1.88
CA GLY A 98 14.32 -0.12 -0.54
C GLY A 98 14.54 -1.31 0.41
N VAL A 99 14.50 -1.04 1.71
CA VAL A 99 14.65 -2.04 2.76
C VAL A 99 13.46 -3.00 2.74
N THR A 100 13.73 -4.30 2.66
CA THR A 100 12.70 -5.36 2.70
C THR A 100 12.62 -6.03 4.06
N ASN A 101 13.72 -6.04 4.82
CA ASN A 101 13.80 -6.67 6.12
C ASN A 101 14.89 -6.01 6.99
N LEU A 102 14.76 -6.14 8.31
CA LEU A 102 15.78 -5.76 9.28
C LEU A 102 16.01 -6.92 10.27
N PRO A 103 17.22 -7.06 10.84
CA PRO A 103 17.43 -7.96 11.98
C PRO A 103 16.47 -7.61 13.11
N ILE A 104 16.00 -8.62 13.84
CA ILE A 104 15.06 -8.43 14.96
C ILE A 104 15.59 -7.40 15.94
N SER A 105 16.87 -7.48 16.34
CA SER A 105 17.51 -6.51 17.22
C SER A 105 17.43 -5.06 16.72
N LYS A 106 17.52 -4.83 15.41
CA LYS A 106 17.37 -3.51 14.78
C LYS A 106 15.93 -3.02 14.76
N ILE A 107 14.96 -3.93 14.67
CA ILE A 107 13.54 -3.59 14.80
C ILE A 107 13.26 -3.11 16.22
N TYR A 108 13.70 -3.88 17.24
CA TYR A 108 13.53 -3.51 18.65
C TYR A 108 14.16 -2.14 18.95
N SER A 109 15.45 -1.96 18.64
CA SER A 109 16.14 -0.69 18.89
C SER A 109 15.54 0.50 18.12
N GLY A 110 15.06 0.27 16.90
CA GLY A 110 14.44 1.31 16.08
C GLY A 110 13.08 1.74 16.61
N MET A 111 12.25 0.78 17.03
CA MET A 111 10.96 1.07 17.66
C MET A 111 11.12 1.77 19.02
N ASP A 112 12.11 1.37 19.83
CA ASP A 112 12.44 2.06 21.08
C ASP A 112 12.86 3.53 20.80
N ALA A 113 13.67 3.78 19.76
CA ALA A 113 14.07 5.13 19.36
C ALA A 113 12.89 5.98 18.85
N LEU A 114 11.84 5.34 18.32
CA LEU A 114 10.59 5.97 17.93
C LEU A 114 9.64 6.23 19.12
N GLY A 115 9.99 5.79 20.33
CA GLY A 115 9.16 5.93 21.52
C GLY A 115 8.11 4.82 21.68
N TYR A 116 8.13 3.79 20.84
CA TYR A 116 7.31 2.59 21.00
C TYR A 116 8.05 1.58 21.89
N VAL A 117 8.00 1.82 23.21
CA VAL A 117 8.75 1.02 24.19
C VAL A 117 8.35 -0.46 24.12
N THR A 118 9.37 -1.30 24.20
CA THR A 118 9.34 -2.77 24.11
C THR A 118 8.57 -3.52 25.19
N GLU A 119 8.08 -2.83 26.23
CA GLU A 119 7.18 -3.41 27.23
C GLU A 119 5.76 -3.59 26.67
N GLY A 120 5.60 -4.58 25.79
CA GLY A 120 4.30 -5.09 25.34
C GLY A 120 3.46 -4.16 24.45
N SER A 121 4.02 -3.04 23.95
CA SER A 121 3.21 -2.00 23.28
C SER A 121 3.23 -2.04 21.74
N TRP A 122 4.20 -2.68 21.09
CA TRP A 122 4.31 -2.70 19.61
C TRP A 122 4.00 -4.06 18.98
N ASP A 123 3.52 -5.02 19.76
CA ASP A 123 2.87 -6.26 19.29
C ASP A 123 1.68 -5.99 18.35
N GLN A 124 1.15 -4.78 18.39
CA GLN A 124 0.11 -4.26 17.49
C GLN A 124 0.59 -4.11 16.03
N PHE A 125 1.90 -3.98 15.77
CA PHE A 125 2.45 -3.84 14.43
C PHE A 125 3.07 -5.14 13.94
N GLY A 126 2.58 -5.65 12.79
CA GLY A 126 3.31 -6.69 12.08
C GLY A 126 4.70 -6.19 11.69
N SER A 127 5.73 -7.05 11.74
CA SER A 127 7.14 -6.67 11.50
C SER A 127 7.39 -5.81 10.27
N PRO A 128 6.71 -6.01 9.11
CA PRO A 128 6.88 -5.14 7.94
C PRO A 128 6.49 -3.67 8.16
N ILE A 129 5.45 -3.41 8.96
CA ILE A 129 5.02 -2.03 9.27
C ILE A 129 6.01 -1.36 10.22
N ALA A 130 6.51 -2.09 11.23
CA ALA A 130 7.58 -1.58 12.09
C ALA A 130 8.85 -1.22 11.28
N ILE A 131 9.24 -2.07 10.33
CA ILE A 131 10.37 -1.78 9.44
C ILE A 131 10.09 -0.53 8.59
N ALA A 132 8.87 -0.38 8.06
CA ALA A 132 8.52 0.80 7.27
C ALA A 132 8.59 2.10 8.10
N LEU A 133 8.14 2.08 9.35
CA LEU A 133 8.25 3.21 10.29
C LEU A 133 9.72 3.55 10.60
N ILE A 134 10.57 2.54 10.81
CA ILE A 134 12.01 2.76 11.03
C ILE A 134 12.69 3.30 9.77
N CYS A 135 12.34 2.79 8.59
CA CYS A 135 12.88 3.33 7.34
C CYS A 135 12.52 4.81 7.21
N LEU A 136 11.28 5.14 7.54
CA LEU A 136 10.77 6.49 7.51
C LEU A 136 11.48 7.42 8.51
N SER A 137 11.76 6.97 9.72
CA SER A 137 12.53 7.75 10.71
C SER A 137 13.95 8.01 10.25
N ASP A 138 14.57 7.03 9.60
CA ASP A 138 15.96 7.09 9.16
C ASP A 138 16.14 7.77 7.79
N GLY A 139 15.05 8.24 7.16
CA GLY A 139 15.07 8.79 5.81
C GLY A 139 15.35 7.76 4.71
N ARG A 140 15.22 6.46 5.01
CA ARG A 140 15.38 5.34 4.08
C ARG A 140 14.03 4.97 3.45
N ARG A 141 14.07 4.36 2.26
CA ARG A 141 12.87 3.83 1.61
C ARG A 141 12.60 2.40 2.05
N PHE A 142 11.35 2.11 2.38
CA PHE A 142 10.86 0.73 2.51
C PHE A 142 10.39 0.23 1.14
N ASN A 143 10.68 -1.04 0.83
CA ASN A 143 10.28 -1.65 -0.44
C ASN A 143 8.84 -2.18 -0.36
N TRP A 144 7.88 -1.30 -0.65
CA TRP A 144 6.45 -1.59 -0.71
C TRP A 144 6.09 -2.53 -1.87
N SER A 145 6.77 -2.41 -3.03
CA SER A 145 6.53 -3.24 -4.21
C SER A 145 6.84 -4.71 -3.91
N ASN A 146 7.97 -5.00 -3.26
CA ASN A 146 8.32 -6.33 -2.75
C ASN A 146 7.31 -6.83 -1.71
N TYR A 147 6.91 -5.98 -0.77
CA TYR A 147 5.92 -6.34 0.25
C TYR A 147 4.58 -6.77 -0.36
N ILE A 148 4.06 -5.99 -1.31
CA ILE A 148 2.82 -6.27 -2.04
C ILE A 148 2.97 -7.56 -2.84
N PHE A 149 4.04 -7.69 -3.63
CA PHE A 149 4.29 -8.85 -4.49
C PHE A 149 4.42 -10.14 -3.67
N ARG A 150 5.18 -10.13 -2.56
CA ARG A 150 5.28 -11.27 -1.65
C ARG A 150 3.92 -11.64 -1.04
N GLY A 151 3.09 -10.66 -0.73
CA GLY A 151 1.71 -10.89 -0.29
C GLY A 151 0.91 -11.67 -1.33
N MET A 152 1.02 -11.30 -2.60
CA MET A 152 0.35 -12.00 -3.71
C MET A 152 0.88 -13.44 -3.87
N VAL A 153 2.20 -13.62 -3.84
CA VAL A 153 2.85 -14.95 -3.89
C VAL A 153 2.38 -15.84 -2.75
N ASN A 154 2.34 -15.32 -1.53
CA ASN A 154 1.89 -16.05 -0.35
C ASN A 154 0.41 -16.47 -0.47
N ASN A 155 -0.44 -15.61 -1.03
CA ASN A 155 -1.84 -15.96 -1.28
C ASN A 155 -1.98 -17.09 -2.32
N ILE A 156 -1.13 -17.12 -3.36
CA ILE A 156 -1.11 -18.23 -4.33
C ILE A 156 -0.73 -19.55 -3.66
N LYS A 157 0.21 -19.52 -2.71
CA LYS A 157 0.64 -20.71 -1.95
C LYS A 157 -0.35 -21.13 -0.85
N ASN A 158 -1.32 -20.29 -0.52
CA ASN A 158 -2.26 -20.55 0.56
C ASN A 158 -3.34 -21.56 0.13
N ALA A 159 -3.63 -22.55 0.99
CA ALA A 159 -4.71 -23.51 0.78
C ALA A 159 -6.10 -22.83 0.68
N LYS A 160 -6.31 -21.75 1.43
CA LYS A 160 -7.53 -20.93 1.40
C LYS A 160 -7.24 -19.59 0.73
N LYS A 161 -7.09 -19.62 -0.60
CA LYS A 161 -6.94 -18.41 -1.42
C LYS A 161 -8.13 -17.46 -1.22
N PHE A 162 -7.88 -16.17 -1.35
CA PHE A 162 -8.91 -15.14 -1.35
C PHE A 162 -8.62 -14.07 -2.41
N LEU A 163 -9.63 -13.27 -2.75
CA LEU A 163 -9.51 -12.19 -3.73
C LEU A 163 -8.84 -10.99 -3.03
N MET A 164 -7.53 -10.80 -3.26
CA MET A 164 -6.74 -9.73 -2.66
C MET A 164 -6.39 -8.63 -3.68
N TYR A 165 -6.14 -7.43 -3.15
CA TYR A 165 -5.68 -6.24 -3.88
C TYR A 165 -6.42 -5.95 -5.19
N PRO A 166 -7.76 -5.91 -5.22
CA PRO A 166 -8.49 -5.74 -6.47
C PRO A 166 -8.19 -4.40 -7.17
N ARG A 167 -7.96 -3.30 -6.43
CA ARG A 167 -7.50 -2.02 -7.05
C ARG A 167 -6.14 -2.16 -7.70
N PHE A 168 -5.18 -2.75 -7.01
CA PHE A 168 -3.84 -2.90 -7.57
C PHE A 168 -3.83 -3.83 -8.77
N LEU A 169 -4.61 -4.92 -8.74
CA LEU A 169 -4.77 -5.78 -9.92
C LEU A 169 -5.31 -5.01 -11.12
N GLN A 170 -6.33 -4.19 -10.92
CA GLN A 170 -6.87 -3.35 -11.99
C GLN A 170 -5.84 -2.35 -12.51
N THR A 171 -5.11 -1.68 -11.62
CA THR A 171 -4.07 -0.74 -12.01
C THR A 171 -2.90 -1.41 -12.73
N ILE A 172 -2.46 -2.58 -12.27
CA ILE A 172 -1.33 -3.33 -12.84
C ILE A 172 -1.69 -3.91 -14.20
N LEU A 173 -2.89 -4.47 -14.34
CA LEU A 173 -3.32 -5.11 -15.58
C LEU A 173 -3.76 -4.09 -16.63
N GLY A 174 -4.26 -2.92 -16.22
CA GLY A 174 -4.67 -1.85 -17.13
C GLY A 174 -5.82 -2.24 -18.07
N ILE A 175 -6.61 -3.25 -17.72
CA ILE A 175 -7.67 -3.80 -18.58
C ILE A 175 -8.99 -3.10 -18.31
N GLU A 176 -9.51 -2.43 -19.32
CA GLU A 176 -10.92 -2.03 -19.38
C GLU A 176 -11.75 -3.21 -19.91
N THR A 177 -12.35 -3.98 -19.01
CA THR A 177 -13.15 -5.14 -19.44
C THR A 177 -14.50 -4.69 -19.98
N ARG A 178 -15.09 -5.51 -20.86
CA ARG A 178 -16.49 -5.35 -21.31
C ARG A 178 -17.53 -5.68 -20.22
N ALA A 179 -17.08 -6.06 -19.02
CA ALA A 179 -17.96 -6.50 -17.94
C ALA A 179 -18.66 -5.32 -17.28
N THR A 180 -19.98 -5.46 -17.08
CA THR A 180 -20.84 -4.41 -16.51
C THR A 180 -20.88 -4.44 -14.98
N LYS A 181 -20.45 -5.53 -14.34
CA LYS A 181 -20.55 -5.71 -12.89
C LYS A 181 -19.34 -5.12 -12.18
N GLN A 182 -19.52 -3.92 -11.65
CA GLN A 182 -18.53 -3.20 -10.86
C GLN A 182 -18.54 -3.68 -9.41
N TYR A 183 -17.36 -3.94 -8.85
CA TYR A 183 -17.19 -4.19 -7.42
C TYR A 183 -17.07 -2.85 -6.68
N LYS A 184 -17.97 -2.62 -5.72
CA LYS A 184 -17.97 -1.38 -4.94
C LYS A 184 -16.78 -1.37 -3.99
N VAL A 185 -15.92 -0.38 -4.13
CA VAL A 185 -14.81 -0.14 -3.20
C VAL A 185 -15.36 0.29 -1.84
N LEU A 186 -14.85 -0.33 -0.78
CA LEU A 186 -15.07 0.16 0.57
C LEU A 186 -14.21 1.41 0.75
N VAL A 187 -14.90 2.54 0.81
CA VAL A 187 -14.28 3.82 1.14
C VAL A 187 -13.94 3.78 2.63
N ILE A 188 -12.66 3.90 2.96
CA ILE A 188 -12.31 4.38 4.30
C ILE A 188 -12.88 5.79 4.34
N SER A 189 -14.05 5.95 4.96
CA SER A 189 -14.67 7.28 5.05
C SER A 189 -13.69 8.22 5.72
N SER A 190 -13.73 9.48 5.32
CA SER A 190 -13.00 10.59 5.92
C SER A 190 -13.18 10.74 7.44
N LYS A 191 -14.12 9.99 8.03
CA LYS A 191 -14.23 9.78 9.47
C LYS A 191 -13.11 8.91 10.05
N LEU A 192 -12.18 8.33 9.31
CA LEU A 192 -11.10 7.53 9.91
C LEU A 192 -10.27 8.37 10.88
N PHE A 193 -9.89 9.59 10.49
CA PHE A 193 -9.16 10.54 11.35
C PHE A 193 -10.04 11.05 12.50
N ALA A 194 -11.30 11.38 12.23
CA ALA A 194 -12.25 11.77 13.27
C ALA A 194 -12.56 10.63 14.28
N ASN A 195 -12.58 9.37 13.82
CA ASN A 195 -12.87 8.18 14.62
C ASN A 195 -11.62 7.62 15.30
N THR A 196 -10.41 7.85 14.77
CA THR A 196 -9.17 7.50 15.47
C THR A 196 -9.04 8.33 16.74
N ARG A 197 -9.50 9.58 16.75
CA ARG A 197 -9.63 10.40 17.97
C ARG A 197 -10.50 9.77 19.07
N LEU A 198 -11.52 8.98 18.70
CA LEU A 198 -12.39 8.27 19.65
C LEU A 198 -11.75 6.99 20.21
N ASN A 199 -10.87 6.36 19.45
CA ASN A 199 -10.26 5.05 19.79
C ASN A 199 -8.84 5.15 20.34
N PHE A 200 -8.13 6.25 20.06
CA PHE A 200 -6.75 6.49 20.51
C PHE A 200 -6.74 7.79 21.33
N ALA A 201 -6.90 7.65 22.64
CA ALA A 201 -6.88 8.74 23.61
C ALA A 201 -5.46 9.18 24.03
N SER A 202 -4.43 8.68 23.36
CA SER A 202 -3.03 9.02 23.60
C SER A 202 -2.58 10.19 22.71
N ASN A 203 -1.65 11.01 23.24
CA ASN A 203 -1.05 12.14 22.53
C ASN A 203 -0.69 11.73 21.08
N LEU A 204 -1.22 12.47 20.09
CA LEU A 204 -0.83 12.27 18.70
C LEU A 204 0.69 12.28 18.63
N MET A 205 1.28 11.20 18.11
CA MET A 205 2.71 11.17 17.87
C MET A 205 2.99 12.17 16.74
N PRO A 206 3.70 13.28 17.00
CA PRO A 206 4.02 14.23 15.97
C PRO A 206 4.89 13.55 14.90
N LEU A 207 4.82 14.04 13.67
CA LEU A 207 5.72 13.56 12.62
C LEU A 207 7.17 13.77 13.06
N LEU A 208 8.02 12.80 12.77
CA LEU A 208 9.44 12.92 13.08
C LEU A 208 10.06 14.05 12.25
N PRO A 209 11.11 14.74 12.75
CA PRO A 209 11.77 15.82 12.03
C PRO A 209 12.20 15.44 10.60
N THR A 210 12.63 14.20 10.39
CA THR A 210 13.01 13.65 9.07
C THR A 210 11.82 13.56 8.11
N MET A 211 10.62 13.23 8.61
CA MET A 211 9.39 13.19 7.81
C MET A 211 8.93 14.59 7.41
N LEU A 212 9.07 15.56 8.32
CA LEU A 212 8.76 16.97 8.03
C LEU A 212 9.70 17.52 6.95
N LEU A 213 10.99 17.19 7.01
CA LEU A 213 11.98 17.58 5.99
C LEU A 213 11.64 17.02 4.60
N GLN A 214 11.17 15.76 4.53
CA GLN A 214 10.76 15.13 3.29
C GLN A 214 9.50 15.77 2.67
N ALA A 215 8.54 16.21 3.49
CA ALA A 215 7.33 16.87 3.01
C ALA A 215 7.65 18.23 2.35
N VAL A 216 8.64 18.97 2.86
CA VAL A 216 9.08 20.26 2.31
C VAL A 216 9.86 20.07 1.00
N SER A 217 10.65 19.00 0.87
CA SER A 217 11.44 18.73 -0.33
C SER A 217 10.59 18.37 -1.57
N GLY A 218 9.35 17.90 -1.40
CA GLY A 218 8.44 17.57 -2.50
C GLY A 218 7.60 18.75 -3.01
N GLY A 219 7.64 19.90 -2.33
CA GLY A 219 6.93 21.11 -2.69
C GLY A 219 7.76 22.04 -3.58
N GLY A 220 8.07 21.61 -4.80
CA GLY A 220 8.95 22.34 -5.72
C GLY A 220 8.43 22.37 -7.15
N ALA A 221 7.28 23.00 -7.37
CA ALA A 221 6.90 23.63 -8.64
C ALA A 221 5.73 24.60 -8.37
N GLU A 222 6.06 25.81 -7.90
CA GLU A 222 5.19 26.96 -8.12
C GLU A 222 5.09 27.17 -9.63
N VAL A 223 3.94 26.84 -10.21
CA VAL A 223 3.55 27.40 -11.50
C VAL A 223 3.14 28.83 -11.19
N THR A 224 4.07 29.77 -11.33
CA THR A 224 3.74 31.19 -11.36
C THR A 224 2.84 31.44 -12.56
N ALA A 225 1.56 31.68 -12.27
CA ALA A 225 0.72 32.43 -13.18
C ALA A 225 1.34 33.82 -13.36
N GLN A 226 1.66 34.18 -14.59
CA GLN A 226 1.77 35.58 -14.99
C GLN A 226 0.84 35.80 -16.19
N ASP A 227 -0.09 36.71 -15.96
CA ASP A 227 -1.06 37.28 -16.89
C ASP A 227 -0.36 38.04 -18.04
N VAL A 228 -0.82 37.80 -19.28
CA VAL A 228 -1.56 38.71 -20.20
C VAL A 228 -1.70 38.00 -21.55
#